data_AF-A0A7K1W279-F1
#
_entry.id   AF-A0A7K1W279-F1
#
_cell.length_a   1.000
_cell.length_b   1.000
_cell.length_c   1.000
_cell.angle_alpha   90.00
_cell.angle_beta   90.00
_cell.angle_gamma   90.00
#
_symmetry.space_group_name_H-M   'P 1'
#
loop_
_entity.id
_entity.type
_entity.pdbx_description
1 polymer ?
#
loop_
_entity_poly.entity_id
_entity_poly.type
_entity_poly.pdbx_seq_one_letter_code
_entity_poly.pdbx_strand_id
1 'polypeptide(L)'
;MAAPRERKDDHLLYADAVGSRGKSGVWFGEREAFQTRQQDVMEDVKEKINWVPLENAVMAVSLDPPGIVVMAPNPSLPGIIVLADGATPENSEQLKSQYTSIVKEVMDKQGLTVETYDDEAGEPKAG
;
A
#
# COMPACT_ATOMS: atom_id res chain seq x y z
N MET A 1 -4.75 14.90 19.13
CA MET A 1 -4.85 15.37 17.74
C MET A 1 -3.56 16.10 17.40
N ALA A 2 -2.76 15.58 16.48
CA ALA A 2 -1.49 16.21 16.10
C ALA A 2 -1.74 17.39 15.16
N ALA A 3 -1.10 18.53 15.44
CA ALA A 3 -1.22 19.74 14.64
C ALA A 3 -0.33 19.65 13.37
N PRO A 4 -0.86 19.91 12.17
CA PRO A 4 -0.07 20.10 10.95
C PRO A 4 0.24 21.61 10.77
N ARG A 5 1.37 22.13 10.26
CA ARG A 5 2.70 21.75 9.74
C ARG A 5 3.62 22.95 10.10
N GLU A 6 4.94 22.80 10.26
CA GLU A 6 5.81 23.97 10.52
C GLU A 6 6.52 24.58 9.28
N ARG A 7 6.81 23.86 8.17
CA ARG A 7 7.47 24.47 6.99
C ARG A 7 7.06 23.87 5.64
N LYS A 8 7.23 24.68 4.58
CA LYS A 8 6.84 24.42 3.18
C LYS A 8 7.63 23.31 2.51
N ASP A 9 8.81 22.98 3.03
CA ASP A 9 9.77 22.06 2.40
C ASP A 9 9.83 20.68 3.11
N ASP A 10 9.07 20.51 4.19
CA ASP A 10 8.93 19.22 4.89
C ASP A 10 7.82 18.39 4.25
N HIS A 11 8.11 17.78 3.11
CA HIS A 11 7.31 16.71 2.53
C HIS A 11 7.69 15.36 3.16
N LEU A 12 7.75 15.29 4.49
CA LEU A 12 7.90 14.02 5.20
C LEU A 12 6.55 13.31 5.21
N LEU A 13 6.37 12.35 4.30
CA LEU A 13 5.33 11.33 4.43
C LEU A 13 5.69 10.47 5.65
N TYR A 14 5.14 10.82 6.80
CA TYR A 14 5.35 10.08 8.04
C TYR A 14 4.52 8.79 8.00
N ALA A 15 5.07 7.75 7.37
CA ALA A 15 4.46 6.43 7.37
C ALA A 15 4.82 5.69 8.66
N ASP A 16 4.18 6.05 9.78
CA ASP A 16 4.35 5.35 11.06
C ASP A 16 3.93 3.86 10.93
N ALA A 17 4.86 2.92 11.13
CA ALA A 17 4.59 1.49 11.03
C ALA A 17 3.75 0.96 12.22
N VAL A 18 3.66 1.74 13.31
CA VAL A 18 2.88 1.43 14.51
C VAL A 18 1.40 1.72 14.24
N GLY A 19 0.71 0.77 13.60
CA GLY A 19 -0.69 0.93 13.16
C GLY A 19 -0.91 0.66 11.67
N SER A 20 0.03 0.01 10.99
CA SER A 20 -0.04 -0.25 9.55
C SER A 20 -1.29 -0.99 9.06
N ARG A 21 -2.05 -1.65 9.95
CA ARG A 21 -3.36 -2.25 9.64
C ARG A 21 -4.41 -1.23 9.18
N GLY A 22 -4.36 0.00 9.71
CA GLY A 22 -5.26 1.10 9.30
C GLY A 22 -4.72 1.95 8.15
N LYS A 23 -3.73 1.42 7.43
CA LYS A 23 -3.27 1.99 6.16
C LYS A 23 -3.76 1.09 5.06
N SER A 24 -4.03 1.68 3.91
CA SER A 24 -4.39 0.86 2.76
C SER A 24 -3.20 0.05 2.27
N GLY A 25 -3.49 -1.22 2.09
CA GLY A 25 -2.53 -2.25 1.77
C GLY A 25 -3.23 -3.56 1.53
N VAL A 26 -2.52 -4.50 0.92
CA VAL A 26 -3.01 -5.85 0.67
C VAL A 26 -2.23 -6.78 1.59
N TRP A 27 -2.93 -7.63 2.34
CA TRP A 27 -2.32 -8.49 3.35
C TRP A 27 -2.32 -9.95 2.89
N PHE A 28 -1.24 -10.69 3.17
CA PHE A 28 -1.18 -12.14 2.96
C PHE A 28 -1.71 -12.87 4.19
N GLY A 29 -2.40 -13.99 3.96
CA GLY A 29 -2.79 -14.92 5.04
C GLY A 29 -1.62 -15.74 5.61
N GLU A 30 -0.51 -15.90 4.87
CA GLU A 30 0.63 -16.73 5.30
C GLU A 30 1.69 -15.92 6.07
N ARG A 31 2.14 -16.45 7.21
CA ARG A 31 3.11 -15.79 8.12
C ARG A 31 4.56 -16.26 7.95
N GLU A 32 4.81 -17.44 7.40
CA GLU A 32 6.17 -17.94 7.20
C GLU A 32 6.72 -17.50 5.84
N ALA A 33 7.96 -17.04 5.79
CA ALA A 33 8.64 -16.55 4.58
C ALA A 33 7.94 -15.39 3.82
N PHE A 34 7.04 -14.65 4.47
CA PHE A 34 6.27 -13.57 3.83
C PHE A 34 7.14 -12.46 3.22
N GLN A 35 8.33 -12.21 3.78
CA GLN A 35 9.26 -11.20 3.27
C GLN A 35 9.77 -11.54 1.87
N THR A 36 10.08 -12.81 1.61
CA THR A 36 10.49 -13.27 0.28
C THR A 36 9.32 -13.13 -0.70
N ARG A 37 8.12 -13.54 -0.30
CA ARG A 37 6.91 -13.41 -1.12
C ARG A 37 6.56 -11.96 -1.45
N GLN A 38 6.76 -11.04 -0.49
CA GLN A 38 6.58 -9.62 -0.71
C GLN A 38 7.52 -9.07 -1.80
N GLN A 39 8.77 -9.54 -1.84
CA GLN A 39 9.71 -9.15 -2.87
C GLN A 39 9.25 -9.67 -4.24
N ASP A 40 8.86 -10.94 -4.33
CA ASP A 40 8.34 -11.53 -5.57
C ASP A 40 7.09 -10.78 -6.09
N VAL A 41 6.16 -10.43 -5.20
CA VAL A 41 4.98 -9.61 -5.56
C VAL A 41 5.39 -8.22 -6.05
N MET A 42 6.36 -7.57 -5.40
CA MET A 42 6.82 -6.26 -5.82
C MET A 42 7.52 -6.30 -7.19
N GLU A 43 8.23 -7.38 -7.53
CA GLU A 43 8.79 -7.56 -8.88
C GLU A 43 7.68 -7.76 -9.93
N ASP A 44 6.68 -8.58 -9.66
CA ASP A 44 5.55 -8.76 -10.58
C ASP A 44 4.69 -7.50 -10.75
N VAL A 45 4.54 -6.69 -9.69
CA VAL A 45 3.84 -5.39 -9.76
C VAL A 45 4.55 -4.45 -10.74
N LYS A 46 5.89 -4.43 -10.75
CA LYS A 46 6.68 -3.60 -11.68
C LYS A 46 6.43 -3.94 -13.15
N GLU A 47 6.01 -5.17 -13.47
CA GLU A 47 5.66 -5.56 -14.84
C GLU A 47 4.33 -4.94 -15.32
N LYS A 48 3.48 -4.50 -14.38
CA LYS A 48 2.12 -4.00 -14.68
C LYS A 48 1.97 -2.49 -14.69
N ILE A 49 2.99 -1.76 -14.22
CA ILE A 49 2.91 -0.31 -14.04
C ILE A 49 4.14 0.38 -14.63
N ASN A 50 3.97 1.66 -14.96
CA ASN A 50 5.11 2.53 -15.18
C ASN A 50 5.62 3.01 -13.81
N TRP A 51 6.87 2.73 -13.49
CA TRP A 51 7.43 3.01 -12.17
C TRP A 51 8.81 3.67 -12.22
N VAL A 52 9.14 4.30 -11.09
CA VAL A 52 10.42 4.92 -10.77
C VAL A 52 10.98 4.22 -9.53
N PRO A 53 12.28 3.86 -9.51
CA PRO A 53 12.88 3.23 -8.34
C PRO A 53 12.85 4.16 -7.13
N LEU A 54 12.43 3.63 -5.99
CA LEU A 54 12.61 4.21 -4.66
C LEU A 54 13.37 3.18 -3.82
N GLU A 55 14.19 3.62 -2.86
CA GLU A 55 14.90 2.67 -2.00
C GLU A 55 13.89 1.79 -1.23
N ASN A 56 13.98 0.47 -1.43
CA ASN A 56 13.08 -0.55 -0.85
C ASN A 56 11.58 -0.40 -1.21
N ALA A 57 11.26 0.33 -2.28
CA ALA A 57 9.88 0.60 -2.67
C ALA A 57 9.76 0.88 -4.18
N VAL A 58 8.53 1.00 -4.65
CA VAL A 58 8.21 1.33 -6.05
C VAL A 58 7.30 2.54 -6.05
N MET A 59 7.67 3.57 -6.81
CA MET A 59 6.83 4.74 -7.02
C MET A 59 6.25 4.73 -8.43
N ALA A 60 4.94 4.93 -8.56
CA ALA A 60 4.29 5.15 -9.83
C ALA A 60 3.82 6.61 -9.93
N VAL A 61 3.93 7.18 -11.13
CA VAL A 61 3.44 8.53 -11.42
C VAL A 61 2.26 8.39 -12.37
N SER A 62 1.09 8.82 -11.93
CA SER A 62 -0.14 8.79 -12.71
C SER A 62 -0.47 10.18 -13.24
N LEU A 63 -0.87 10.25 -14.51
CA LEU A 63 -1.39 11.47 -15.13
C LEU A 63 -2.92 11.52 -15.10
N ASP A 64 -3.58 10.37 -14.94
CA ASP A 64 -5.04 10.25 -14.91
C ASP A 64 -5.48 9.09 -13.99
N PRO A 65 -6.03 9.38 -12.80
CA PRO A 65 -6.06 10.69 -12.16
C PRO A 65 -4.64 11.19 -11.80
N PRO A 66 -4.38 12.50 -11.79
CA PRO A 66 -3.05 13.03 -11.52
C PRO A 66 -2.62 12.83 -10.06
N GLY A 67 -1.46 12.20 -9.88
CA GLY A 67 -0.86 11.97 -8.58
C GLY A 67 0.30 10.98 -8.59
N ILE A 68 0.79 10.65 -7.40
CA ILE A 68 1.84 9.65 -7.18
C ILE A 68 1.32 8.53 -6.29
N VAL A 69 1.87 7.33 -6.50
CA VAL A 69 1.60 6.16 -5.66
C VAL A 69 2.91 5.53 -5.25
N VAL A 70 3.07 5.23 -3.96
CA VAL A 70 4.21 4.50 -3.41
C VAL A 70 3.72 3.15 -2.89
N MET A 71 4.35 2.09 -3.36
CA MET A 71 4.13 0.72 -2.92
C MET A 71 5.38 0.18 -2.26
N ALA A 72 5.23 -0.44 -1.09
CA ALA A 72 6.35 -1.00 -0.36
C ALA A 72 5.93 -2.26 0.42
N PRO A 73 6.81 -3.25 0.56
CA PRO A 73 6.63 -4.33 1.52
C PRO A 73 6.39 -3.78 2.93
N ASN A 74 5.36 -4.29 3.62
CA ASN A 74 5.20 -4.01 5.04
C ASN A 74 6.28 -4.78 5.84
N PRO A 75 7.10 -4.11 6.66
CA PRO A 75 8.18 -4.77 7.40
C PRO A 75 7.69 -5.67 8.54
N SER A 76 6.49 -5.40 9.07
CA SER A 76 5.97 -6.01 10.29
C SER A 76 4.79 -6.95 10.05
N LEU A 77 4.14 -6.83 8.90
CA LEU A 77 2.97 -7.64 8.53
C LEU A 77 3.19 -8.26 7.16
N PRO A 78 2.61 -9.44 6.93
CA PRO A 78 2.52 -9.97 5.60
C PRO A 78 1.60 -9.05 4.79
N GLY A 79 2.16 -8.12 4.01
CA GLY A 79 1.39 -7.33 3.05
C GLY A 79 2.18 -6.27 2.28
N ILE A 80 1.59 -5.67 1.26
CA ILE A 80 2.13 -4.50 0.55
C ILE A 80 1.34 -3.27 0.97
N ILE A 81 2.04 -2.23 1.42
CA ILE A 81 1.45 -0.92 1.74
C ILE A 81 1.29 -0.14 0.42
N VAL A 82 0.13 0.51 0.24
CA VAL A 82 -0.15 1.37 -0.92
C VAL A 82 -0.51 2.77 -0.41
N LEU A 83 0.37 3.74 -0.67
CA LEU A 83 0.15 5.15 -0.33
C LEU A 83 -0.06 5.94 -1.61
N ALA A 84 -1.15 6.70 -1.69
CA ALA A 84 -1.44 7.55 -2.84
C ALA A 84 -1.55 9.02 -2.41
N ASP A 85 -0.99 9.90 -3.24
CA ASP A 85 -1.11 11.35 -3.12
C ASP A 85 -1.55 11.92 -4.47
N GLY A 86 -2.85 12.16 -4.59
CA GLY A 86 -3.49 12.78 -5.74
C GLY A 86 -3.70 14.28 -5.54
N ALA A 87 -3.89 15.01 -6.65
CA ALA A 87 -4.16 16.45 -6.60
C ALA A 87 -5.45 16.83 -5.83
N THR A 88 -6.37 15.87 -5.64
CA THR A 88 -7.58 15.99 -4.82
C THR A 88 -7.78 14.72 -3.98
N PRO A 89 -8.57 14.77 -2.89
CA PRO A 89 -8.91 13.57 -2.11
C PRO A 89 -9.53 12.45 -2.95
N GLU A 90 -10.39 12.79 -3.92
CA GLU A 90 -11.02 11.83 -4.83
C GLU A 90 -9.96 11.14 -5.71
N ASN A 91 -8.98 11.89 -6.21
CA ASN A 91 -7.87 11.32 -6.98
C ASN A 91 -7.03 10.39 -6.11
N SER A 92 -6.75 10.76 -4.86
CA SER A 92 -6.02 9.89 -3.91
C SER A 92 -6.74 8.57 -3.70
N GLU A 93 -8.05 8.58 -3.47
CA GLU A 93 -8.83 7.34 -3.29
C GLU A 93 -8.93 6.51 -4.58
N GLN A 94 -9.07 7.14 -5.75
CA GLN A 94 -9.05 6.43 -7.03
C GLN A 94 -7.70 5.76 -7.29
N LEU A 95 -6.58 6.47 -7.09
CA LEU A 95 -5.24 5.91 -7.21
C LEU A 95 -5.02 4.75 -6.26
N LYS A 96 -5.38 4.95 -4.99
CA LYS A 96 -5.28 3.93 -3.96
C LYS A 96 -6.09 2.68 -4.32
N SER A 97 -7.32 2.83 -4.81
CA SER A 97 -8.16 1.72 -5.28
C SER A 97 -7.55 1.00 -6.48
N GLN A 98 -7.09 1.75 -7.49
CA GLN A 98 -6.48 1.21 -8.70
C GLN A 98 -5.23 0.39 -8.39
N TYR A 99 -4.28 0.96 -7.64
CA TYR A 99 -3.01 0.29 -7.36
C TYR A 99 -3.16 -0.84 -6.34
N THR A 100 -4.11 -0.74 -5.39
CA THR A 100 -4.48 -1.88 -4.54
C THR A 100 -5.03 -3.04 -5.37
N SER A 101 -5.84 -2.75 -6.39
CA SER A 101 -6.37 -3.79 -7.30
C SER A 101 -5.27 -4.49 -8.09
N ILE A 102 -4.26 -3.74 -8.56
CA ILE A 102 -3.10 -4.30 -9.26
C ILE A 102 -2.31 -5.26 -8.35
N VAL A 103 -2.04 -4.84 -7.12
CA VAL A 103 -1.35 -5.70 -6.13
C VAL A 103 -2.16 -6.96 -5.85
N LYS A 104 -3.48 -6.85 -5.65
CA LYS A 104 -4.37 -8.01 -5.46
C LYS A 104 -4.32 -8.97 -6.64
N GLU A 105 -4.39 -8.45 -7.87
CA GLU A 105 -4.34 -9.28 -9.08
C GLU A 105 -3.00 -10.04 -9.21
N VAL A 106 -1.89 -9.41 -8.82
CA VAL A 106 -0.57 -10.08 -8.75
C VAL A 106 -0.57 -11.16 -7.67
N MET A 107 -1.09 -10.88 -6.49
CA MET A 107 -1.18 -11.85 -5.40
C MET A 107 -2.03 -13.06 -5.79
N ASP A 108 -3.19 -12.83 -6.42
CA ASP A 108 -4.08 -13.89 -6.90
C ASP A 108 -3.37 -14.76 -7.96
N LYS A 109 -2.62 -14.14 -8.90
CA LYS A 109 -1.81 -14.85 -9.90
C LYS A 109 -0.73 -15.73 -9.27
N GLN A 110 -0.17 -15.32 -8.14
CA GLN A 110 0.81 -16.10 -7.37
C GLN A 110 0.16 -17.14 -6.45
N GLY A 111 -1.18 -17.21 -6.40
CA GLY A 111 -1.92 -18.13 -5.53
C GLY A 111 -1.86 -17.77 -4.05
N LEU A 112 -1.63 -16.49 -3.73
CA LEU A 112 -1.55 -15.99 -2.36
C LEU A 112 -2.93 -15.54 -1.87
N THR A 113 -3.35 -16.04 -0.71
CA THR A 113 -4.64 -15.65 -0.11
C THR A 113 -4.59 -14.22 0.40
N VAL A 114 -5.48 -13.37 -0.12
CA VAL A 114 -5.67 -11.98 0.31
C VAL A 114 -6.55 -11.95 1.57
N GLU A 115 -6.04 -11.36 2.65
CA GLU A 115 -6.87 -10.94 3.79
C GLU A 115 -7.14 -9.42 3.67
N THR A 116 -8.40 -9.01 3.64
CA THR A 116 -8.79 -7.60 3.74
C THR A 116 -9.12 -7.27 5.19
N TYR A 117 -8.42 -6.29 5.76
CA TYR A 117 -8.76 -5.73 7.07
C TYR A 117 -9.51 -4.42 6.81
N ASP A 118 -10.83 -4.42 7.01
CA ASP A 118 -11.65 -3.20 7.03
C ASP A 118 -11.54 -2.53 8.40
N ASP A 119 -11.28 -1.22 8.40
CA ASP A 119 -11.09 -0.38 9.59
C ASP A 119 -12.35 -0.20 10.47
N GLU A 120 -13.48 -0.84 10.17
CA GLU A 120 -14.71 -0.71 10.98
C GLU A 120 -14.88 -1.75 12.09
N ALA A 121 -14.01 -2.77 12.23
CA ALA A 121 -14.18 -3.80 13.25
C ALA A 121 -13.46 -3.46 14.57
N GLY A 122 -13.96 -2.43 15.26
CA GLY A 122 -13.95 -2.43 16.71
C GLY A 122 -14.82 -3.57 17.22
N GLU A 123 -14.16 -4.59 17.78
CA GLU A 123 -14.67 -5.79 18.46
C GLU A 123 -14.91 -7.07 17.62
N PRO A 124 -14.37 -8.22 18.10
CA PRO A 124 -14.72 -9.52 17.56
C PRO A 124 -16.12 -9.91 18.06
N LYS A 125 -17.07 -10.18 17.15
CA LYS A 125 -18.24 -10.97 17.50
C LYS A 125 -17.86 -12.45 17.51
N ALA A 126 -17.83 -13.03 18.70
CA ALA A 126 -17.76 -14.47 18.91
C ALA A 126 -19.13 -15.12 18.59
N GLY A 127 -19.09 -16.28 17.94
CA GLY A 127 -20.17 -17.27 17.94
C GLY A 127 -21.16 -17.17 16.79
#